data_AF-A0AA36GJ10-F1
#
_entry.id   AF-A0AA36GJ10-F1
#
_cell.length_a   1.000
_cell.length_b   1.000
_cell.length_c   1.000
_cell.angle_alpha   90.00
_cell.angle_beta   90.00
_cell.angle_gamma   90.00
#
_symmetry.space_group_name_H-M   'P 1'
#
loop_
_entity.id
_entity.type
_entity.pdbx_description
1 polymer ?
#
loop_
_entity_poly.entity_id
_entity_poly.type
_entity_poly.pdbx_seq_one_letter_code
_entity_poly.pdbx_strand_id
1 'polypeptide(L)'
;MAAQEPQTKLEPLKMPNGQPQEKVVPHRPRRSFAIRLYHWLCIRHLFISGLLLGFTFLSAWAIWQVEKAAEEQQVIDYHQQIESYLDDVVDEVQAETLKNNNLLTDPVVMEELLKSLYVKMEKKENIYVGSTLHKAEKPEDNMMWRFWPAVFYASNIYMTVGYGVIHCFTSWGQFFSIVYGFVSIPFSLIVIRDLSQWILVILTRIYGRAVIRWRKDHGIETDPNEEFAFPIKFTVVLWLGNWFFVAFLTYCYDAIWALKWGGPGAESQDYFGAVWYSWITITSIGMSDDMPLNATTSPLISLWNFLSLPMYKIGLRIIYIMMENGILGSLAVLERKLEGTQAIEDASMENARPIQSRRASRMSRAKTVEESEQEQEERDRIDQDVTNFTVRSIGGFMRSQADAYAGDFGRVRVSRDSHE
;
A
#
# COMPACT_ATOMS: atom_id res chain seq x y z
N MET A 1 -30.48 -34.28 54.88
CA MET A 1 -31.08 -33.98 53.56
C MET A 1 -29.91 -33.79 52.59
N ALA A 2 -29.20 -34.79 52.08
CA ALA A 2 -29.57 -36.11 51.56
C ALA A 2 -30.67 -36.01 50.49
N ALA A 3 -30.27 -35.67 49.26
CA ALA A 3 -31.01 -35.98 48.04
C ALA A 3 -30.17 -37.01 47.27
N GLN A 4 -30.65 -38.26 47.29
CA GLN A 4 -30.14 -39.39 46.52
C GLN A 4 -30.77 -39.33 45.12
N GLU A 5 -29.95 -39.33 44.07
CA GLU A 5 -30.38 -39.76 42.74
C GLU A 5 -30.22 -41.28 42.59
N PRO A 6 -31.10 -41.95 41.83
CA PRO A 6 -31.21 -43.40 41.85
C PRO A 6 -30.08 -44.08 41.05
N GLN A 7 -29.44 -45.06 41.68
CA GLN A 7 -28.51 -45.99 41.06
C GLN A 7 -29.25 -46.94 40.10
N THR A 8 -29.10 -46.75 38.80
CA THR A 8 -29.44 -47.78 37.81
C THR A 8 -28.28 -48.77 37.73
N LYS A 9 -28.42 -49.92 38.41
CA LYS A 9 -27.56 -51.10 38.24
C LYS A 9 -27.63 -51.58 36.78
N LEU A 10 -26.54 -51.45 36.04
CA LEU A 10 -26.26 -52.27 34.86
C LEU A 10 -25.26 -53.36 35.30
N GLU A 11 -25.70 -54.61 35.18
CA GLU A 11 -24.89 -55.79 35.49
C GLU A 11 -23.63 -55.84 34.61
N PRO A 12 -22.48 -56.29 35.15
CA PRO A 12 -21.31 -56.54 34.31
C PRO A 12 -21.54 -57.80 33.47
N LEU A 13 -21.56 -57.63 32.15
CA LEU A 13 -21.44 -58.73 31.21
C LEU A 13 -20.12 -59.47 31.47
N LYS A 14 -20.21 -60.69 32.01
CA LYS A 14 -19.08 -61.61 32.13
C LYS A 14 -18.57 -61.97 30.74
N MET A 15 -17.37 -61.51 30.39
CA MET A 15 -16.59 -62.10 29.30
C MET A 15 -15.73 -63.24 29.86
N PRO A 16 -15.69 -64.43 29.23
CA PRO A 16 -14.87 -65.53 29.70
C PRO A 16 -13.45 -65.45 29.15
N ASN A 17 -12.53 -65.95 29.98
CA ASN A 17 -11.12 -66.29 29.75
C ASN A 17 -10.10 -65.16 29.66
N GLY A 18 -9.10 -65.29 30.54
CA GLY A 18 -8.06 -64.32 30.78
C GLY A 18 -6.86 -64.44 29.85
N GLN A 19 -6.23 -63.29 29.65
CA GLN A 19 -4.80 -63.12 29.46
C GLN A 19 -4.40 -61.77 30.11
N PRO A 20 -3.18 -61.63 30.64
CA PRO A 20 -2.79 -60.44 31.40
C PRO A 20 -2.78 -59.22 30.48
N GLN A 21 -3.44 -58.13 30.91
CA GLN A 21 -3.31 -56.85 30.22
C GLN A 21 -1.89 -56.31 30.41
N GLU A 22 -1.04 -56.52 29.42
CA GLU A 22 0.20 -55.77 29.28
C GLU A 22 -0.18 -54.29 29.09
N LYS A 23 0.31 -53.42 29.98
CA LYS A 23 0.09 -51.97 29.90
C LYS A 23 0.73 -51.44 28.62
N VAL A 24 -0.03 -51.38 27.54
CA VAL A 24 0.37 -50.70 26.32
C VAL A 24 0.24 -49.20 26.57
N VAL A 25 1.36 -48.58 26.94
CA VAL A 25 1.51 -47.12 26.93
C VAL A 25 1.29 -46.65 25.49
N PRO A 26 0.32 -45.74 25.21
CA PRO A 26 0.05 -45.32 23.84
C PRO A 26 1.24 -44.52 23.32
N HIS A 27 1.94 -45.08 22.34
CA HIS A 27 3.00 -44.37 21.63
C HIS A 27 2.33 -43.37 20.68
N ARG A 28 2.11 -42.14 21.15
CA ARG A 28 1.64 -41.04 20.28
C ARG A 28 2.54 -40.98 19.04
N PRO A 29 1.99 -40.86 17.82
CA PRO A 29 2.82 -40.69 16.63
C PRO A 29 3.65 -39.44 16.85
N ARG A 30 4.98 -39.62 16.89
CA ARG A 30 5.93 -38.53 17.03
C ARG A 30 5.83 -37.74 15.72
N ARG A 31 4.89 -36.79 15.60
CA ARG A 31 5.03 -35.70 14.62
C ARG A 31 6.47 -35.20 14.77
N SER A 32 7.24 -35.25 13.69
CA SER A 32 8.67 -34.94 13.73
C SER A 32 8.85 -33.62 14.46
N PHE A 33 9.91 -33.51 15.28
CA PHE A 33 10.20 -32.27 16.00
C PHE A 33 10.21 -31.07 15.03
N ALA A 34 10.62 -31.28 13.78
CA ALA A 34 10.55 -30.34 12.68
C ALA A 34 9.15 -29.80 12.37
N ILE A 35 8.08 -30.62 12.36
CA ILE A 35 6.70 -30.13 12.08
C ILE A 35 6.15 -29.33 13.27
N ARG A 36 6.44 -29.77 14.49
CA ARG A 36 6.09 -29.00 15.69
C ARG A 36 6.86 -27.68 15.72
N LEU A 37 8.14 -27.70 15.37
CA LEU A 37 8.98 -26.52 15.28
C LEU A 37 8.53 -25.59 14.13
N TYR A 38 8.08 -26.15 13.00
CA TYR A 38 7.55 -25.42 11.84
C TYR A 38 6.27 -24.64 12.18
N HIS A 39 5.30 -25.27 12.85
CA HIS A 39 4.11 -24.60 13.35
C HIS A 39 4.40 -23.67 14.55
N TRP A 40 5.34 -24.04 15.41
CA TRP A 40 5.69 -23.27 16.62
C TRP A 40 6.53 -22.01 16.32
N LEU A 41 7.39 -22.04 15.29
CA LEU A 41 8.25 -20.90 14.90
C LEU A 41 7.56 -19.87 14.00
N CYS A 42 6.28 -20.00 13.64
CA CYS A 42 5.62 -19.04 12.73
C CYS A 42 6.45 -18.80 11.44
N ILE A 43 7.06 -19.85 10.86
CA ILE A 43 8.00 -19.75 9.75
C ILE A 43 7.41 -19.01 8.55
N ARG A 44 6.10 -19.10 8.34
CA ARG A 44 5.35 -18.31 7.34
C ARG A 44 5.53 -16.80 7.53
N HIS A 45 5.40 -16.30 8.77
CA HIS A 45 5.53 -14.88 9.08
C HIS A 45 6.99 -14.41 8.96
N LEU A 46 7.94 -15.24 9.39
CA LEU A 46 9.38 -14.97 9.21
C LEU A 46 9.78 -14.95 7.73
N PHE A 47 9.23 -15.85 6.91
CA PHE A 47 9.48 -15.89 5.48
C PHE A 47 8.95 -14.64 4.77
N ILE A 48 7.71 -14.23 5.02
CA ILE A 48 7.12 -13.02 4.42
C ILE A 48 7.91 -11.77 4.85
N SER A 49 8.29 -11.69 6.12
CA SER A 49 9.13 -10.59 6.64
C SER A 49 10.52 -10.59 5.98
N GLY A 50 11.13 -11.76 5.80
CA GLY A 50 12.41 -11.92 5.10
C GLY A 50 12.33 -11.52 3.63
N LEU A 51 11.22 -11.82 2.95
CA LEU A 51 10.97 -11.41 1.56
C LEU A 51 10.87 -9.89 1.46
N LEU A 52 10.18 -9.23 2.40
CA LEU A 52 10.11 -7.77 2.45
C LEU A 52 11.49 -7.15 2.66
N LEU A 53 12.28 -7.66 3.61
CA LEU A 53 13.66 -7.19 3.84
C LEU A 53 14.54 -7.37 2.60
N GLY A 54 14.47 -8.53 1.94
CA GLY A 54 15.20 -8.78 0.70
C GLY A 54 14.81 -7.82 -0.41
N PHE A 55 13.52 -7.52 -0.55
CA PHE A 55 13.03 -6.52 -1.50
C PHE A 55 13.58 -5.12 -1.19
N THR A 56 13.63 -4.71 0.09
CA THR A 56 14.22 -3.43 0.50
C THR A 56 15.71 -3.33 0.15
N PHE A 57 16.50 -4.38 0.39
CA PHE A 57 17.91 -4.37 0.00
C PHE A 57 18.10 -4.31 -1.52
N LEU A 58 17.26 -5.03 -2.27
CA LEU A 58 17.31 -5.01 -3.73
C LEU A 58 16.93 -3.63 -4.29
N SER A 59 15.87 -3.00 -3.76
CA SER A 59 15.47 -1.66 -4.17
C SER A 59 16.53 -0.61 -3.80
N ALA A 60 17.11 -0.71 -2.60
CA ALA A 60 18.19 0.18 -2.17
C ALA A 60 19.42 0.05 -3.06
N TRP A 61 19.80 -1.18 -3.42
CA TRP A 61 20.90 -1.41 -4.36
C TRP A 61 20.62 -0.83 -5.74
N ALA A 62 19.40 -0.99 -6.26
CA ALA A 62 19.03 -0.43 -7.56
C ALA A 62 19.06 1.11 -7.58
N ILE A 63 18.47 1.76 -6.57
CA ILE A 63 18.47 3.24 -6.44
C ILE A 63 19.89 3.74 -6.26
N TRP A 64 20.68 3.10 -5.39
CA TRP A 64 22.07 3.48 -5.16
C TRP A 64 22.91 3.50 -6.44
N GLN A 65 22.69 2.56 -7.35
CA GLN A 65 23.43 2.50 -8.61
C GLN A 65 23.03 3.59 -9.61
N VAL A 66 21.80 4.07 -9.54
CA VAL A 66 21.30 5.14 -10.42
C VAL A 66 21.64 6.51 -9.85
N GLU A 67 21.33 6.73 -8.58
CA GLU A 67 21.42 8.05 -7.92
C GLU A 67 22.85 8.42 -7.55
N LYS A 68 23.71 7.47 -7.15
CA LYS A 68 25.06 7.84 -6.69
C LYS A 68 25.88 8.55 -7.78
N ALA A 69 25.84 8.04 -9.01
CA ALA A 69 26.57 8.64 -10.12
C ALA A 69 25.96 9.99 -10.53
N ALA A 70 24.63 10.12 -10.45
CA ALA A 70 23.93 11.37 -10.72
C ALA A 70 24.24 12.43 -9.66
N GLU A 71 24.24 12.06 -8.38
CA GLU A 71 24.60 12.93 -7.25
C GLU A 71 26.04 13.44 -7.38
N GLU A 72 27.00 12.56 -7.68
CA GLU A 72 28.41 12.96 -7.86
C GLU A 72 28.56 13.99 -8.99
N GLN A 73 27.87 13.80 -10.12
CA GLN A 73 27.88 14.77 -11.22
C GLN A 73 27.16 16.06 -10.85
N GLN A 74 25.99 15.96 -10.22
CA GLN A 74 25.18 17.10 -9.79
C GLN A 74 25.93 17.98 -8.79
N VAL A 75 26.69 17.39 -7.86
CA VAL A 75 27.54 18.14 -6.92
C VAL A 75 28.66 18.89 -7.64
N ILE A 76 29.29 18.28 -8.65
CA ILE A 76 30.32 18.96 -9.44
C ILE A 76 29.71 20.12 -10.22
N ASP A 77 28.56 19.91 -10.88
CA ASP A 77 27.87 20.92 -11.66
C ASP A 77 27.40 22.08 -10.79
N TYR A 78 26.80 21.79 -9.62
CA TYR A 78 26.40 22.83 -8.67
C TYR A 78 27.59 23.57 -8.07
N HIS A 79 28.69 22.88 -7.77
CA HIS A 79 29.89 23.54 -7.26
C HIS A 79 30.44 24.54 -8.29
N GLN A 80 30.52 24.14 -9.57
CA GLN A 80 30.93 25.04 -10.65
C GLN A 80 29.97 26.21 -10.84
N GLN A 81 28.66 25.97 -10.74
CA GLN A 81 27.65 27.04 -10.81
C GLN A 81 27.81 28.04 -9.65
N ILE A 82 27.97 27.56 -8.41
CA ILE A 82 28.20 28.41 -7.23
C ILE A 82 29.48 29.22 -7.39
N GLU A 83 30.58 28.62 -7.85
CA GLU A 83 31.83 29.34 -8.11
C GLU A 83 31.64 30.45 -9.14
N SER A 84 30.95 30.15 -10.26
CA SER A 84 30.64 31.17 -11.28
C SER A 84 29.77 32.30 -10.74
N TYR A 85 28.87 32.00 -9.79
CA TYR A 85 28.01 33.01 -9.18
C TYR A 85 28.76 33.86 -8.18
N LEU A 86 29.73 33.29 -7.45
CA LEU A 86 30.62 34.06 -6.58
C LEU A 86 31.48 35.02 -7.41
N ASP A 87 31.97 34.59 -8.57
CA ASP A 87 32.70 35.47 -9.49
C ASP A 87 31.82 36.61 -10.02
N ASP A 88 30.58 36.32 -10.47
CA ASP A 88 29.60 37.33 -10.86
C ASP A 88 29.34 38.35 -9.73
N VAL A 89 29.22 37.86 -8.49
CA VAL A 89 29.00 38.67 -7.29
C VAL A 89 30.21 39.57 -7.02
N VAL A 90 31.42 39.02 -7.10
CA VAL A 90 32.66 39.78 -6.90
C VAL A 90 32.79 40.90 -7.94
N ASP A 91 32.51 40.61 -9.21
CA ASP A 91 32.54 41.60 -10.30
C ASP A 91 31.50 42.70 -10.09
N GLU A 92 30.28 42.35 -9.67
CA GLU A 92 29.21 43.31 -9.39
C GLU A 92 29.58 44.21 -8.19
N VAL A 93 30.14 43.65 -7.12
CA VAL A 93 30.64 44.41 -5.96
C VAL A 93 31.80 45.33 -6.35
N GLN A 94 32.75 44.85 -7.16
CA GLN A 94 33.87 45.67 -7.63
C GLN A 94 33.39 46.82 -8.53
N ALA A 95 32.48 46.54 -9.48
CA ALA A 95 31.92 47.55 -10.36
C ALA A 95 31.15 48.62 -9.58
N GLU A 96 30.39 48.22 -8.56
CA GLU A 96 29.64 49.16 -7.72
C GLU A 96 30.57 49.96 -6.79
N THR A 97 31.66 49.34 -6.29
CA THR A 97 32.70 50.02 -5.51
C THR A 97 33.38 51.12 -6.32
N LEU A 98 33.64 50.87 -7.62
CA LEU A 98 34.27 51.85 -8.51
C LEU A 98 33.32 52.99 -8.90
N LYS A 99 32.02 52.74 -8.97
CA LYS A 99 31.00 53.77 -9.26
C LYS A 99 30.65 54.61 -8.05
N ASN A 100 30.67 54.00 -6.87
CA ASN A 100 30.17 54.59 -5.64
C ASN A 100 31.27 54.56 -4.57
N ASN A 101 32.04 55.66 -4.47
CA ASN A 101 33.17 55.79 -3.52
C ASN A 101 32.75 55.58 -2.05
N ASN A 102 31.45 55.70 -1.74
CA ASN A 102 30.91 55.50 -0.42
C ASN A 102 30.49 54.05 -0.13
N LEU A 103 30.51 53.13 -1.10
CA LEU A 103 30.00 51.75 -0.93
C LEU A 103 30.70 51.00 0.22
N LEU A 104 32.02 51.12 0.31
CA LEU A 104 32.82 50.49 1.38
C LEU A 104 32.77 51.26 2.71
N THR A 105 32.25 52.49 2.70
CA THR A 105 32.28 53.40 3.85
C THR A 105 30.92 53.54 4.51
N ASP A 106 29.84 53.41 3.73
CA ASP A 106 28.45 53.46 4.18
C ASP A 106 27.90 52.04 4.39
N PRO A 107 27.69 51.61 5.64
CA PRO A 107 27.19 50.27 5.94
C PRO A 107 25.80 50.00 5.35
N VAL A 108 24.98 51.03 5.12
CA VAL A 108 23.60 50.88 4.62
C VAL A 108 23.60 50.46 3.16
N VAL A 109 24.45 51.08 2.33
CA VAL A 109 24.53 50.78 0.89
C VAL A 109 25.13 49.39 0.66
N MET A 110 26.13 49.01 1.47
CA MET A 110 26.69 47.66 1.45
C MET A 110 25.66 46.59 1.83
N GLU A 111 24.84 46.85 2.86
CA GLU A 111 23.79 45.93 3.28
C GLU A 111 22.73 45.72 2.18
N GLU A 112 22.33 46.76 1.46
CA GLU A 112 21.36 46.66 0.37
C GLU A 112 21.90 45.86 -0.82
N LEU A 113 23.18 46.05 -1.18
CA LEU A 113 23.84 45.27 -2.22
C LEU A 113 23.95 43.79 -1.83
N LEU A 114 24.38 43.49 -0.59
CA LEU A 114 24.48 42.10 -0.12
C LEU A 114 23.12 41.41 -0.11
N LYS A 115 22.05 42.12 0.28
CA LYS A 115 20.67 41.59 0.23
C LYS A 115 20.24 41.26 -1.20
N SER A 116 20.50 42.15 -2.17
CA SER A 116 20.10 41.93 -3.56
C SER A 116 20.86 40.76 -4.19
N LEU A 117 22.16 40.63 -3.91
CA LEU A 117 22.99 39.52 -4.35
C LEU A 117 22.53 38.20 -3.73
N TYR A 118 22.19 38.20 -2.44
CA TYR A 118 21.67 37.01 -1.77
C TYR A 118 20.32 36.56 -2.34
N VAL A 119 19.39 37.49 -2.61
CA VAL A 119 18.13 37.18 -3.32
C VAL A 119 18.38 36.60 -4.71
N LYS A 120 19.37 37.12 -5.45
CA LYS A 120 19.76 36.64 -6.78
C LYS A 120 20.30 35.21 -6.71
N MET A 121 21.10 34.88 -5.69
CA MET A 121 21.58 33.52 -5.43
C MET A 121 20.42 32.58 -5.07
N GLU A 122 19.55 32.96 -4.12
CA GLU A 122 18.38 32.14 -3.74
C GLU A 122 17.47 31.83 -4.94
N LYS A 123 17.29 32.79 -5.86
CA LYS A 123 16.47 32.60 -7.07
C LYS A 123 17.11 31.63 -8.06
N LYS A 124 18.43 31.67 -8.22
CA LYS A 124 19.16 30.75 -9.09
C LYS A 124 19.19 29.32 -8.52
N GLU A 125 19.21 29.16 -7.19
CA GLU A 125 19.15 27.87 -6.51
C GLU A 125 17.72 27.31 -6.37
N ASN A 126 16.70 27.98 -6.91
CA ASN A 126 15.28 27.62 -6.76
C ASN A 126 14.77 27.53 -5.30
N ILE A 127 15.51 28.06 -4.33
CA ILE A 127 15.13 28.08 -2.90
C ILE A 127 14.45 29.38 -2.47
N TYR A 128 14.37 30.36 -3.37
CA TYR A 128 13.78 31.67 -3.09
C TYR A 128 12.31 31.58 -2.64
N VAL A 129 11.50 30.75 -3.28
CA VAL A 129 10.06 30.69 -3.00
C VAL A 129 9.83 30.07 -1.61
N GLY A 130 9.43 30.91 -0.67
CA GLY A 130 9.24 30.53 0.73
C GLY A 130 10.42 30.85 1.66
N SER A 131 11.50 31.43 1.12
CA SER A 131 12.59 31.98 1.92
C SER A 131 12.11 33.13 2.81
N THR A 132 12.91 33.48 3.82
CA THR A 132 12.59 34.59 4.72
C THR A 132 12.50 35.92 3.96
N LEU A 133 13.35 36.11 2.95
CA LEU A 133 13.33 37.32 2.12
C LEU A 133 12.12 37.37 1.22
N HIS A 134 11.76 36.25 0.59
CA HIS A 134 10.52 36.17 -0.17
C HIS A 134 9.31 36.53 0.69
N LYS A 135 9.22 36.01 1.90
CA LYS A 135 8.16 36.36 2.86
C LYS A 135 8.19 37.83 3.27
N ALA A 136 9.37 38.44 3.37
CA ALA A 136 9.55 39.83 3.79
C ALA A 136 9.22 40.85 2.68
N GLU A 137 9.41 40.52 1.40
CA GLU A 137 9.10 41.42 0.27
C GLU A 137 7.62 41.82 0.23
N LYS A 138 6.72 40.83 0.37
CA LYS A 138 5.27 41.03 0.38
C LYS A 138 4.64 40.13 1.45
N PRO A 139 4.65 40.56 2.73
CA PRO A 139 4.14 39.73 3.83
C PRO A 139 2.66 39.34 3.67
N GLU A 140 1.84 40.17 3.03
CA GLU A 140 0.42 39.87 2.82
C GLU A 140 0.19 38.71 1.83
N ASP A 141 1.09 38.54 0.86
CA ASP A 141 0.95 37.57 -0.21
C ASP A 141 1.85 36.33 -0.05
N ASN A 142 3.06 36.52 0.45
CA ASN A 142 4.11 35.49 0.45
C ASN A 142 4.17 34.69 1.78
N MET A 143 3.34 35.04 2.77
CA MET A 143 3.24 34.28 4.01
C MET A 143 2.59 32.91 3.77
N MET A 144 3.19 31.87 4.34
CA MET A 144 2.75 30.48 4.20
C MET A 144 1.51 30.14 5.03
N TRP A 145 1.15 30.96 6.02
CA TRP A 145 -0.02 30.74 6.90
C TRP A 145 -1.22 31.59 6.48
N ARG A 146 -1.49 31.65 5.18
CA ARG A 146 -2.75 32.19 4.62
C ARG A 146 -3.82 31.11 4.63
N PHE A 147 -5.09 31.50 4.42
CA PHE A 147 -6.22 30.57 4.51
C PHE A 147 -6.08 29.34 3.58
N TRP A 148 -5.75 29.52 2.30
CA TRP A 148 -5.63 28.41 1.36
C TRP A 148 -4.43 27.48 1.63
N PRO A 149 -3.21 28.00 1.85
CA PRO A 149 -2.10 27.21 2.38
C PRO A 149 -2.39 26.48 3.70
N ALA A 150 -3.19 27.07 4.60
CA ALA A 150 -3.60 26.41 5.84
C ALA A 150 -4.59 25.25 5.57
N VAL A 151 -5.50 25.40 4.61
CA VAL A 151 -6.37 24.31 4.12
C VAL A 151 -5.52 23.22 3.49
N PHE A 152 -4.54 23.57 2.65
CA PHE A 152 -3.58 22.63 2.06
C PHE A 152 -2.85 21.83 3.16
N TYR A 153 -2.34 22.51 4.19
CA TYR A 153 -1.73 21.88 5.35
C TYR A 153 -2.69 20.90 6.05
N ALA A 154 -3.91 21.33 6.35
CA ALA A 154 -4.92 20.48 6.98
C ALA A 154 -5.32 19.28 6.09
N SER A 155 -5.33 19.45 4.77
CA SER A 155 -5.56 18.38 3.82
C SER A 155 -4.46 17.34 3.83
N ASN A 156 -3.20 17.76 3.88
CA ASN A 156 -2.07 16.84 3.96
C ASN A 156 -2.08 15.97 5.21
N ILE A 157 -2.60 16.47 6.34
CA ILE A 157 -2.75 15.68 7.56
C ILE A 157 -3.79 14.57 7.36
N TYR A 158 -5.02 14.89 6.96
CA TYR A 158 -6.06 13.86 6.84
C TYR A 158 -5.82 12.91 5.67
N MET A 159 -5.10 13.35 4.63
CA MET A 159 -4.65 12.50 3.52
C MET A 159 -3.39 11.70 3.87
N THR A 160 -2.75 11.97 5.01
CA THR A 160 -1.50 11.33 5.45
C THR A 160 -0.35 11.46 4.45
N VAL A 161 -0.33 12.52 3.63
CA VAL A 161 0.71 12.77 2.61
C VAL A 161 1.93 13.40 3.27
N GLY A 162 1.75 14.59 3.88
CA GLY A 162 2.77 15.20 4.72
C GLY A 162 4.02 15.76 4.02
N TYR A 163 3.87 16.56 2.94
CA TYR A 163 4.99 17.16 2.19
C TYR A 163 6.03 17.95 3.01
N GLY A 164 5.67 18.49 4.18
CA GLY A 164 6.63 19.22 5.04
C GLY A 164 6.93 20.67 4.62
N VAL A 165 6.42 21.14 3.47
CA VAL A 165 6.60 22.55 3.00
C VAL A 165 6.02 23.57 3.99
N ILE A 166 4.85 23.26 4.57
CA ILE A 166 4.21 24.05 5.63
C ILE A 166 4.16 23.21 6.90
N HIS A 167 4.70 23.73 8.00
CA HIS A 167 4.75 23.02 9.27
C HIS A 167 4.51 23.96 10.46
N CYS A 168 3.88 23.42 11.51
CA CYS A 168 3.65 24.15 12.75
C CYS A 168 4.97 24.27 13.53
N PHE A 169 5.43 25.50 13.73
CA PHE A 169 6.61 25.80 14.56
C PHE A 169 6.24 26.13 16.02
N THR A 170 4.97 26.40 16.32
CA THR A 170 4.50 26.69 17.69
C THR A 170 4.04 25.42 18.39
N SER A 171 4.29 25.31 19.70
CA SER A 171 3.84 24.16 20.52
C SER A 171 2.32 23.98 20.49
N TRP A 172 1.56 25.09 20.49
CA TRP A 172 0.11 25.06 20.35
C TRP A 172 -0.34 24.56 18.96
N GLY A 173 0.31 25.02 17.89
CA GLY A 173 0.03 24.54 16.54
C GLY A 173 0.27 23.04 16.41
N GLN A 174 1.39 22.55 16.93
CA GLN A 174 1.71 21.11 16.97
C GLN A 174 0.66 20.32 17.76
N PHE A 175 0.25 20.82 18.94
CA PHE A 175 -0.81 20.19 19.74
C PHE A 175 -2.14 20.11 18.98
N PHE A 176 -2.58 21.20 18.34
CA PHE A 176 -3.80 21.19 17.54
C PHE A 176 -3.70 20.24 16.34
N SER A 177 -2.55 20.18 15.67
CA SER A 177 -2.32 19.23 14.57
C SER A 177 -2.38 17.77 15.02
N ILE A 178 -1.88 17.46 16.23
CA ILE A 178 -1.99 16.12 16.83
C ILE A 178 -3.47 15.77 17.04
N VAL A 179 -4.23 16.62 17.73
CA VAL A 179 -5.65 16.40 17.99
C VAL A 179 -6.45 16.28 16.69
N TYR A 180 -6.18 17.15 15.73
CA TYR A 180 -6.79 17.12 14.41
C TYR A 180 -6.47 15.82 13.66
N GLY A 181 -5.23 15.35 13.69
CA GLY A 181 -4.82 14.08 13.07
C GLY A 181 -5.56 12.87 13.66
N PHE A 182 -5.70 12.80 14.99
CA PHE A 182 -6.42 11.72 15.67
C PHE A 182 -7.88 11.57 15.21
N VAL A 183 -8.55 12.68 14.90
CA VAL A 183 -9.95 12.68 14.48
C VAL A 183 -10.07 12.56 12.96
N SER A 184 -9.29 13.33 12.22
CA SER A 184 -9.42 13.47 10.77
C SER A 184 -8.92 12.26 9.99
N ILE A 185 -7.87 11.56 10.45
CA ILE A 185 -7.32 10.40 9.74
C ILE A 185 -8.32 9.21 9.75
N PRO A 186 -8.90 8.77 10.90
CA PRO A 186 -9.92 7.74 10.88
C PRO A 186 -11.14 8.15 10.07
N PHE A 187 -11.56 9.41 10.19
CA PHE A 187 -12.68 9.95 9.44
C PHE A 187 -12.43 9.90 7.92
N SER A 188 -11.26 10.35 7.46
CA SER A 188 -10.90 10.32 6.03
C SER A 188 -10.87 8.90 5.47
N LEU A 189 -10.39 7.92 6.24
CA LEU A 189 -10.42 6.51 5.84
C LEU A 189 -11.85 6.00 5.64
N ILE A 190 -12.81 6.40 6.50
CA ILE A 190 -14.23 6.06 6.34
C ILE A 190 -14.79 6.69 5.07
N VAL A 191 -14.53 7.99 4.84
CA VAL A 191 -15.00 8.72 3.65
C VAL A 191 -14.43 8.11 2.38
N ILE A 192 -13.12 7.87 2.32
CA ILE A 192 -12.48 7.29 1.14
C ILE A 192 -13.04 5.89 0.87
N ARG A 193 -13.25 5.07 1.91
CA ARG A 193 -13.88 3.74 1.77
C ARG A 193 -15.29 3.85 1.18
N ASP A 194 -16.13 4.72 1.72
CA ASP A 194 -17.49 4.91 1.25
C ASP A 194 -17.54 5.39 -0.22
N LEU A 195 -16.73 6.41 -0.54
CA LEU A 195 -16.58 6.91 -1.91
C LEU A 195 -16.06 5.82 -2.86
N SER A 196 -15.11 4.98 -2.43
CA SER A 196 -14.56 3.90 -3.25
C SER A 196 -15.62 2.83 -3.56
N GLN A 197 -16.46 2.48 -2.57
CA GLN A 197 -17.57 1.56 -2.76
C GLN A 197 -18.61 2.14 -3.70
N TRP A 198 -18.97 3.41 -3.49
CA TRP A 198 -19.93 4.11 -4.34
C TRP A 198 -19.47 4.16 -5.80
N ILE A 199 -18.21 4.52 -6.06
CA ILE A 199 -17.61 4.51 -7.41
C ILE A 199 -17.64 3.10 -7.99
N LEU A 200 -17.23 2.09 -7.23
CA LEU A 200 -17.21 0.70 -7.70
C LEU A 200 -18.61 0.20 -8.07
N VAL A 201 -19.64 0.53 -7.28
CA VAL A 201 -21.04 0.21 -7.58
C VAL A 201 -21.50 0.89 -8.87
N ILE A 202 -21.16 2.16 -9.07
CA ILE A 202 -21.47 2.89 -10.32
C ILE A 202 -20.80 2.23 -11.52
N LEU A 203 -19.50 1.95 -11.43
CA LEU A 203 -18.75 1.28 -12.49
C LEU A 203 -19.34 -0.10 -12.82
N THR A 204 -19.69 -0.88 -11.80
CA THR A 204 -20.30 -2.21 -11.95
C THR A 204 -21.68 -2.11 -12.59
N ARG A 205 -22.50 -1.13 -12.21
CA ARG A 205 -23.81 -0.87 -12.83
C ARG A 205 -23.70 -0.45 -14.29
N ILE A 206 -22.77 0.44 -14.62
CA ILE A 206 -22.50 0.87 -16.01
C ILE A 206 -22.04 -0.34 -16.84
N TYR A 207 -21.10 -1.12 -16.30
CA TYR A 207 -20.60 -2.33 -16.93
C TYR A 207 -21.71 -3.36 -17.17
N GLY A 208 -22.52 -3.67 -16.15
CA GLY A 208 -23.64 -4.60 -16.26
C GLY A 208 -24.66 -4.13 -17.31
N ARG A 209 -25.02 -2.83 -17.34
CA ARG A 209 -25.87 -2.27 -18.38
C ARG A 209 -25.27 -2.39 -19.78
N ALA A 210 -23.97 -2.14 -19.93
CA ALA A 210 -23.27 -2.26 -21.21
C ALA A 210 -23.23 -3.73 -21.69
N VAL A 211 -22.96 -4.68 -20.78
CA VAL A 211 -22.95 -6.11 -21.09
C VAL A 211 -24.34 -6.61 -21.46
N ILE A 212 -25.38 -6.24 -20.72
CA ILE A 212 -26.77 -6.60 -21.03
C ILE A 212 -27.18 -6.04 -22.39
N ARG A 213 -26.83 -4.77 -22.68
CA ARG A 213 -27.08 -4.16 -23.99
C ARG A 213 -26.38 -4.94 -25.10
N TRP A 214 -25.09 -5.22 -24.95
CA TRP A 214 -24.30 -5.94 -25.93
C TRP A 214 -24.83 -7.37 -26.16
N ARG A 215 -25.19 -8.11 -25.10
CA ARG A 215 -25.79 -9.45 -25.19
C ARG A 215 -27.14 -9.42 -25.90
N LYS A 216 -27.99 -8.42 -25.61
CA LYS A 216 -29.28 -8.22 -26.27
C LYS A 216 -29.10 -8.00 -27.78
N ASP A 217 -28.11 -7.19 -28.17
CA ASP A 217 -27.82 -6.90 -29.58
C ASP A 217 -27.28 -8.14 -30.33
N HIS A 218 -26.73 -9.13 -29.62
CA HIS A 218 -26.24 -10.41 -30.17
C HIS A 218 -27.19 -11.60 -29.91
N GLY A 219 -28.40 -11.36 -29.40
CA GLY A 219 -29.42 -12.40 -29.17
C GLY A 219 -29.10 -13.39 -28.05
N ILE A 220 -28.22 -13.04 -27.10
CA ILE A 220 -27.84 -13.89 -25.97
C ILE A 220 -28.79 -13.61 -24.80
N GLU A 221 -29.53 -14.64 -24.34
CA GLU A 221 -30.37 -14.53 -23.15
C GLU A 221 -29.53 -14.27 -21.89
N THR A 222 -30.05 -13.44 -21.00
CA THR A 222 -29.38 -13.04 -19.75
C THR A 222 -30.21 -13.54 -18.57
N ASP A 223 -29.56 -14.22 -17.63
CA ASP A 223 -30.21 -14.72 -16.43
C ASP A 223 -30.60 -13.52 -15.52
N PRO A 224 -31.88 -13.40 -15.09
CA PRO A 224 -32.33 -12.35 -14.19
C PRO A 224 -31.57 -12.25 -12.86
N ASN A 225 -30.96 -13.35 -12.39
CA ASN A 225 -30.24 -13.42 -11.11
C ASN A 225 -28.71 -13.39 -11.27
N GLU A 226 -28.18 -13.07 -12.45
CA GLU A 226 -26.73 -12.97 -12.67
C GLU A 226 -26.14 -11.78 -11.88
N GLU A 227 -25.24 -12.09 -10.94
CA GLU A 227 -24.49 -11.06 -10.22
C GLU A 227 -23.30 -10.60 -11.08
N PHE A 228 -23.33 -9.34 -11.53
CA PHE A 228 -22.21 -8.76 -12.25
C PHE A 228 -21.12 -8.32 -11.28
N ALA A 229 -19.91 -8.81 -11.48
CA ALA A 229 -18.71 -8.30 -10.84
C ALA A 229 -17.88 -7.51 -11.84
N PHE A 230 -17.37 -6.35 -11.44
CA PHE A 230 -16.54 -5.54 -12.33
C PHE A 230 -15.19 -6.24 -12.58
N PRO A 231 -14.79 -6.49 -13.84
CA PRO A 231 -13.59 -7.27 -14.11
C PRO A 231 -12.31 -6.58 -13.61
N ILE A 232 -11.40 -7.37 -13.03
CA ILE A 232 -10.12 -6.88 -12.46
C ILE A 232 -9.33 -6.05 -13.48
N LYS A 233 -9.23 -6.54 -14.73
CA LYS A 233 -8.44 -5.89 -15.79
C LYS A 233 -8.93 -4.46 -16.08
N PHE A 234 -10.25 -4.27 -16.17
CA PHE A 234 -10.81 -2.94 -16.40
C PHE A 234 -10.59 -2.03 -15.20
N THR A 235 -10.63 -2.57 -13.99
CA THR A 235 -10.35 -1.81 -12.78
C THR A 235 -8.92 -1.29 -12.73
N VAL A 236 -7.95 -2.14 -13.07
CA VAL A 236 -6.53 -1.74 -13.14
C VAL A 236 -6.32 -0.65 -14.20
N VAL A 237 -6.96 -0.79 -15.37
CA VAL A 237 -6.89 0.22 -16.44
C VAL A 237 -7.51 1.55 -16.01
N LEU A 238 -8.67 1.53 -15.36
CA LEU A 238 -9.32 2.75 -14.86
C LEU A 238 -8.52 3.42 -13.75
N TRP A 239 -7.91 2.63 -12.86
CA TRP A 239 -7.05 3.13 -11.80
C TRP A 239 -5.82 3.84 -12.36
N LEU A 240 -5.08 3.20 -13.27
CA LEU A 240 -3.91 3.80 -13.93
C LEU A 240 -4.33 5.01 -14.78
N GLY A 241 -5.44 4.91 -15.51
CA GLY A 241 -5.96 6.02 -16.31
C GLY A 241 -6.34 7.23 -15.46
N ASN A 242 -6.94 7.02 -14.28
CA ASN A 242 -7.24 8.08 -13.33
C ASN A 242 -5.97 8.77 -12.80
N TRP A 243 -4.92 8.01 -12.50
CA TRP A 243 -3.63 8.58 -12.10
C TRP A 243 -3.03 9.47 -13.19
N PHE A 244 -2.91 8.96 -14.43
CA PHE A 244 -2.40 9.76 -15.55
C PHE A 244 -3.30 10.97 -15.85
N PHE A 245 -4.61 10.85 -15.68
CA PHE A 245 -5.54 11.96 -15.84
C PHE A 245 -5.31 13.06 -14.80
N VAL A 246 -5.11 12.69 -13.53
CA VAL A 246 -4.76 13.66 -12.47
C VAL A 246 -3.40 14.31 -12.72
N ALA A 247 -2.41 13.55 -13.20
CA ALA A 247 -1.12 14.09 -13.61
C ALA A 247 -1.27 15.13 -14.73
N PHE A 248 -2.06 14.80 -15.75
CA PHE A 248 -2.37 15.69 -16.87
C PHE A 248 -3.08 16.97 -16.41
N LEU A 249 -4.08 16.88 -15.53
CA LEU A 249 -4.75 18.05 -14.97
C LEU A 249 -3.78 18.94 -14.19
N THR A 250 -2.87 18.34 -13.42
CA THR A 250 -1.87 19.07 -12.64
C THR A 250 -0.90 19.80 -13.56
N TYR A 251 -0.36 19.12 -14.57
CA TYR A 251 0.51 19.71 -15.58
C TYR A 251 -0.17 20.88 -16.31
N CYS A 252 -1.39 20.69 -16.80
CA CYS A 252 -2.13 21.76 -17.49
C CYS A 252 -2.40 22.95 -16.58
N TYR A 253 -2.77 22.70 -15.32
CA TYR A 253 -3.05 23.77 -14.38
C TYR A 253 -1.80 24.55 -14.00
N ASP A 254 -0.68 23.86 -13.78
CA ASP A 254 0.60 24.51 -13.50
C ASP A 254 1.09 25.35 -14.68
N ALA A 255 1.01 24.83 -15.91
CA ALA A 255 1.33 25.60 -17.11
C ALA A 255 0.46 26.86 -17.27
N ILE A 256 -0.86 26.76 -17.02
CA ILE A 256 -1.77 27.90 -17.07
C ILE A 256 -1.46 28.91 -15.97
N TRP A 257 -1.14 28.42 -14.77
CA TRP A 257 -0.80 29.26 -13.63
C TRP A 257 0.52 30.00 -13.87
N ALA A 258 1.56 29.32 -14.33
CA ALA A 258 2.85 29.91 -14.67
C ALA A 258 2.67 31.02 -15.73
N LEU A 259 1.87 30.77 -16.77
CA LEU A 259 1.59 31.75 -17.82
C LEU A 259 0.87 33.01 -17.31
N LYS A 260 -0.07 32.87 -16.37
CA LYS A 260 -0.94 33.98 -15.93
C LYS A 260 -0.44 34.70 -14.67
N TRP A 261 0.23 33.96 -13.78
CA TRP A 261 0.53 34.40 -12.41
C TRP A 261 1.99 34.15 -12.00
N GLY A 262 2.77 33.40 -12.77
CA GLY A 262 4.13 33.00 -12.41
C GLY A 262 5.15 34.14 -12.39
N GLY A 263 4.92 35.22 -13.13
CA GLY A 263 5.87 36.33 -13.24
C GLY A 263 7.07 35.99 -14.17
N PRO A 264 8.07 36.89 -14.28
CA PRO A 264 9.21 36.71 -15.16
C PRO A 264 10.09 35.55 -14.66
N GLY A 265 10.27 34.52 -15.48
CA GLY A 265 11.10 33.35 -15.15
C GLY A 265 10.38 32.22 -14.41
N ALA A 266 9.05 32.25 -14.30
CA ALA A 266 8.32 31.09 -13.79
C ALA A 266 8.32 29.96 -14.82
N GLU A 267 9.06 28.90 -14.50
CA GLU A 267 9.07 27.66 -15.25
C GLU A 267 7.95 26.76 -14.71
N SER A 268 7.14 26.24 -15.62
CA SER A 268 6.16 25.20 -15.30
C SER A 268 6.89 23.88 -15.14
N GLN A 269 6.38 23.04 -14.25
CA GLN A 269 6.86 21.67 -14.10
C GLN A 269 6.73 20.89 -15.42
N ASP A 270 7.67 19.98 -15.67
CA ASP A 270 7.59 19.07 -16.79
C ASP A 270 6.47 18.03 -16.60
N TYR A 271 6.07 17.37 -17.69
CA TYR A 271 4.99 16.39 -17.61
C TYR A 271 5.37 15.17 -16.75
N PHE A 272 6.63 14.74 -16.79
CA PHE A 272 7.06 13.61 -15.96
C PHE A 272 7.07 14.00 -14.48
N GLY A 273 7.53 15.19 -14.12
CA GLY A 273 7.39 15.75 -12.78
C GLY A 273 5.94 15.74 -12.30
N ALA A 274 4.96 16.13 -13.12
CA ALA A 274 3.54 16.06 -12.74
C ALA A 274 3.04 14.61 -12.52
N VAL A 275 3.54 13.65 -13.30
CA VAL A 275 3.27 12.21 -13.09
C VAL A 275 3.89 11.71 -11.79
N TRP A 276 5.13 12.11 -11.50
CA TRP A 276 5.83 11.80 -10.27
C TRP A 276 5.12 12.41 -9.05
N TYR A 277 4.83 13.70 -9.09
CA TYR A 277 4.11 14.43 -8.06
C TYR A 277 2.75 13.78 -7.76
N SER A 278 1.95 13.50 -8.79
CA SER A 278 0.66 12.83 -8.58
C SER A 278 0.81 11.42 -7.99
N TRP A 279 1.86 10.67 -8.36
CA TRP A 279 2.16 9.35 -7.79
C TRP A 279 2.45 9.42 -6.29
N ILE A 280 3.43 10.22 -5.88
CA ILE A 280 3.84 10.36 -4.47
C ILE A 280 2.71 10.94 -3.60
N THR A 281 1.82 11.72 -4.20
CA THR A 281 0.64 12.30 -3.54
C THR A 281 -0.43 11.25 -3.28
N ILE A 282 -0.86 10.55 -4.34
CA ILE A 282 -1.96 9.59 -4.28
C ILE A 282 -1.56 8.36 -3.45
N THR A 283 -0.29 7.98 -3.47
CA THR A 283 0.27 6.89 -2.64
C THR A 283 0.57 7.30 -1.20
N SER A 284 0.44 8.60 -0.87
CA SER A 284 0.74 9.15 0.46
C SER A 284 2.21 8.97 0.89
N ILE A 285 3.15 9.01 -0.07
CA ILE A 285 4.60 9.07 0.21
C ILE A 285 4.99 10.51 0.59
N GLY A 286 4.49 11.50 -0.15
CA GLY A 286 4.60 12.92 0.21
C GLY A 286 6.01 13.52 0.16
N MET A 287 6.82 13.22 -0.86
CA MET A 287 8.04 14.00 -1.11
C MET A 287 7.67 15.38 -1.72
N SER A 288 8.36 16.44 -1.31
CA SER A 288 8.05 17.82 -1.73
C SER A 288 9.07 18.44 -2.70
N ASP A 289 10.02 17.63 -3.15
CA ASP A 289 11.09 17.98 -4.08
C ASP A 289 10.54 18.57 -5.39
N ASP A 290 9.55 17.89 -5.99
CA ASP A 290 8.98 18.27 -7.30
C ASP A 290 7.51 18.68 -7.20
N MET A 291 7.13 19.46 -6.18
CA MET A 291 5.76 19.97 -6.07
C MET A 291 5.60 21.27 -6.89
N PRO A 292 4.53 21.44 -7.67
CA PRO A 292 4.32 22.69 -8.40
C PRO A 292 4.09 23.85 -7.42
N LEU A 293 4.64 25.02 -7.73
CA LEU A 293 4.68 26.20 -6.83
C LEU A 293 3.28 26.65 -6.39
N ASN A 294 2.29 26.44 -7.24
CA ASN A 294 0.89 26.78 -7.00
C ASN A 294 0.14 25.78 -6.11
N ALA A 295 0.70 24.61 -5.80
CA ALA A 295 0.02 23.57 -5.03
C ALA A 295 -0.35 24.02 -3.61
N THR A 296 0.50 24.85 -2.99
CA THR A 296 0.24 25.38 -1.65
C THR A 296 -0.85 26.47 -1.65
N THR A 297 -0.96 27.23 -2.74
CA THR A 297 -1.82 28.40 -2.80
C THR A 297 -3.18 28.10 -3.42
N SER A 298 -3.27 27.07 -4.28
CA SER A 298 -4.50 26.67 -4.95
C SER A 298 -5.13 25.42 -4.35
N PRO A 299 -6.39 25.49 -3.88
CA PRO A 299 -7.09 24.32 -3.35
C PRO A 299 -7.43 23.28 -4.43
N LEU A 300 -7.37 23.65 -5.72
CA LEU A 300 -7.80 22.78 -6.82
C LEU A 300 -6.91 21.53 -6.95
N ILE A 301 -5.60 21.70 -6.77
CA ILE A 301 -4.64 20.59 -6.86
C ILE A 301 -4.91 19.58 -5.74
N SER A 302 -5.14 20.07 -4.53
CA SER A 302 -5.52 19.20 -3.40
C SER A 302 -6.87 18.53 -3.62
N LEU A 303 -7.83 19.24 -4.21
CA LEU A 303 -9.18 18.74 -4.42
C LEU A 303 -9.21 17.55 -5.39
N TRP A 304 -8.62 17.65 -6.57
CA TRP A 304 -8.64 16.52 -7.50
C TRP A 304 -7.75 15.36 -7.03
N ASN A 305 -6.66 15.64 -6.31
CA ASN A 305 -5.82 14.59 -5.74
C ASN A 305 -6.63 13.82 -4.69
N PHE A 306 -7.38 14.53 -3.84
CA PHE A 306 -8.30 13.90 -2.89
C PHE A 306 -9.39 13.08 -3.57
N LEU A 307 -10.04 13.63 -4.60
CA LEU A 307 -11.08 12.93 -5.37
C LEU A 307 -10.55 11.69 -6.10
N SER A 308 -9.24 11.62 -6.36
CA SER A 308 -8.59 10.46 -6.97
C SER A 308 -8.34 9.31 -5.98
N LEU A 309 -8.23 9.60 -4.67
CA LEU A 309 -7.90 8.61 -3.62
C LEU A 309 -8.87 7.42 -3.56
N PRO A 310 -10.20 7.58 -3.72
CA PRO A 310 -11.13 6.46 -3.80
C PRO A 310 -10.75 5.46 -4.90
N MET A 311 -10.42 5.93 -6.11
CA MET A 311 -10.01 5.05 -7.21
C MET A 311 -8.68 4.36 -6.90
N TYR A 312 -7.74 5.09 -6.29
CA TYR A 312 -6.49 4.51 -5.82
C TYR A 312 -6.70 3.40 -4.77
N LYS A 313 -7.60 3.58 -3.81
CA LYS A 313 -7.92 2.53 -2.83
C LYS A 313 -8.50 1.28 -3.48
N ILE A 314 -9.31 1.40 -4.54
CA ILE A 314 -9.81 0.24 -5.29
C ILE A 314 -8.63 -0.49 -5.95
N GLY A 315 -7.75 0.24 -6.65
CA GLY A 315 -6.56 -0.33 -7.30
C GLY A 315 -5.63 -1.01 -6.30
N LEU A 316 -5.32 -0.34 -5.19
CA LEU A 316 -4.47 -0.86 -4.12
C LEU A 316 -5.04 -2.14 -3.52
N ARG A 317 -6.36 -2.19 -3.26
CA ARG A 317 -7.02 -3.39 -2.75
C ARG A 317 -6.91 -4.57 -3.72
N ILE A 318 -7.06 -4.33 -5.01
CA ILE A 318 -6.90 -5.38 -6.03
C ILE A 318 -5.47 -5.91 -6.03
N ILE A 319 -4.47 -5.02 -6.04
CA ILE A 319 -3.07 -5.40 -5.97
C ILE A 319 -2.80 -6.22 -4.70
N TYR A 320 -3.33 -5.78 -3.56
CA TYR A 320 -3.24 -6.50 -2.30
C TYR A 320 -3.79 -7.93 -2.41
N ILE A 321 -5.03 -8.10 -2.92
CA ILE A 321 -5.64 -9.43 -3.10
C ILE A 321 -4.79 -10.30 -4.05
N MET A 322 -4.31 -9.72 -5.15
CA MET A 322 -3.47 -10.43 -6.12
C MET A 322 -2.14 -10.89 -5.48
N MET A 323 -1.51 -10.04 -4.67
CA MET A 323 -0.27 -10.35 -3.96
C MET A 323 -0.50 -11.38 -2.85
N GLU A 324 -1.55 -11.22 -2.06
CA GLU A 324 -1.91 -12.16 -0.98
C GLU A 324 -2.16 -13.55 -1.55
N ASN A 325 -3.01 -13.67 -2.58
CA ASN A 325 -3.28 -14.93 -3.26
C ASN A 325 -2.01 -15.47 -3.95
N GLY A 326 -1.18 -14.61 -4.55
CA GLY A 326 0.09 -15.03 -5.16
C GLY A 326 1.07 -15.64 -4.14
N ILE A 327 1.31 -14.94 -3.03
CA ILE A 327 2.27 -15.34 -2.00
C ILE A 327 1.74 -16.56 -1.23
N LEU A 328 0.51 -16.50 -0.70
CA LEU A 328 -0.06 -17.60 0.09
C LEU A 328 -0.30 -18.84 -0.77
N GLY A 329 -0.75 -18.67 -2.02
CA GLY A 329 -0.89 -19.77 -2.97
C GLY A 329 0.44 -20.45 -3.27
N SER A 330 1.52 -19.68 -3.45
CA SER A 330 2.86 -20.24 -3.66
C SER A 330 3.37 -21.01 -2.43
N LEU A 331 3.09 -20.52 -1.23
CA LEU A 331 3.46 -21.19 0.03
C LEU A 331 2.69 -22.50 0.23
N ALA A 332 1.40 -22.52 -0.07
CA ALA A 332 0.60 -23.74 0.00
C ALA A 332 1.10 -24.83 -0.97
N VAL A 333 1.53 -24.43 -2.19
CA VAL A 333 2.15 -25.37 -3.14
C VAL A 333 3.48 -25.90 -2.61
N LEU A 334 4.28 -25.05 -1.97
CA LEU A 334 5.56 -25.45 -1.39
C LEU A 334 5.36 -26.43 -0.22
N GLU A 335 4.40 -26.15 0.67
CA GLU A 335 4.03 -27.00 1.80
C GLU A 335 3.60 -28.39 1.34
N ARG A 336 2.72 -28.47 0.33
CA ARG A 336 2.30 -29.76 -0.26
C ARG A 336 3.47 -30.55 -0.86
N LYS A 337 4.45 -29.89 -1.49
CA LYS A 337 5.64 -30.57 -2.01
C LYS A 337 6.53 -31.13 -0.89
N LEU A 338 6.69 -30.38 0.19
CA LEU A 338 7.42 -30.82 1.38
C LEU A 338 6.75 -32.02 2.06
N GLU A 339 5.43 -31.97 2.24
CA GLU A 339 4.64 -33.07 2.81
C GLU A 339 4.67 -34.31 1.92
N GLY A 340 4.53 -34.15 0.59
CA GLY A 340 4.62 -35.28 -0.34
C GLY A 340 5.99 -35.96 -0.34
N THR A 341 7.07 -35.19 -0.16
CA THR A 341 8.44 -35.74 -0.06
C THR A 341 8.64 -36.47 1.27
N GLN A 342 8.13 -35.92 2.38
CA GLN A 342 8.16 -36.58 3.68
C GLN A 342 7.32 -37.85 3.72
N ALA A 343 6.16 -37.89 3.07
CA ALA A 343 5.35 -39.10 2.98
C ALA A 343 6.09 -40.25 2.27
N ILE A 344 6.89 -39.94 1.25
CA ILE A 344 7.75 -40.89 0.56
C ILE A 344 8.89 -41.36 1.48
N GLU A 345 9.51 -40.44 2.21
CA GLU A 345 10.60 -40.74 3.15
C GLU A 345 10.11 -41.60 4.33
N ASP A 346 8.96 -41.28 4.91
CA ASP A 346 8.32 -42.06 5.98
C ASP A 346 7.88 -43.45 5.49
N ALA A 347 7.35 -43.56 4.27
CA ALA A 347 7.03 -44.84 3.65
C ALA A 347 8.27 -45.69 3.39
N SER A 348 9.39 -45.06 2.98
CA SER A 348 10.67 -45.75 2.80
C SER A 348 11.23 -46.26 4.14
N MET A 349 11.14 -45.46 5.21
CA MET A 349 11.57 -45.84 6.55
C MET A 349 10.67 -46.91 7.18
N GLU A 350 9.35 -46.87 6.94
CA GLU A 350 8.43 -47.92 7.38
C GLU A 350 8.71 -49.23 6.63
N ASN A 351 9.04 -49.15 5.33
CA ASN A 351 9.46 -50.27 4.50
C ASN A 351 10.85 -50.85 4.87
N ALA A 352 11.67 -50.11 5.63
CA ALA A 352 12.95 -50.60 6.17
C ALA A 352 12.85 -51.27 7.56
N ARG A 353 11.69 -51.16 8.26
CA ARG A 353 11.52 -51.75 9.61
C ARG A 353 11.19 -53.26 9.58
N PRO A 354 11.68 -54.04 10.58
CA PRO A 354 11.43 -55.48 10.68
C PRO A 354 9.94 -55.80 10.90
N ILE A 355 9.45 -56.90 10.28
CA ILE A 355 8.02 -57.24 10.12
C ILE A 355 7.22 -57.26 11.44
N GLN A 356 7.81 -57.72 12.55
CA GLN A 356 7.15 -57.73 13.87
C GLN A 356 6.81 -56.32 14.38
N SER A 357 7.66 -55.34 14.11
CA SER A 357 7.44 -53.95 14.53
C SER A 357 6.33 -53.23 13.73
N ARG A 358 6.09 -53.63 12.47
CA ARG A 358 5.00 -53.11 11.63
C ARG A 358 3.62 -53.54 12.10
N ARG A 359 3.51 -54.73 12.69
CA ARG A 359 2.21 -55.26 13.16
C ARG A 359 1.76 -54.54 14.43
N ALA A 360 2.70 -54.20 15.31
CA ALA A 360 2.44 -53.44 16.53
C ALA A 360 2.06 -51.97 16.24
N SER A 361 2.73 -51.31 15.26
CA SER A 361 2.41 -49.92 14.88
C SER A 361 1.03 -49.77 14.24
N ARG A 362 0.60 -50.73 13.41
CA ARG A 362 -0.73 -50.73 12.75
C ARG A 362 -1.88 -50.86 13.75
N MET A 363 -1.73 -51.66 14.80
CA MET A 363 -2.75 -51.78 15.86
C MET A 363 -2.82 -50.54 16.76
N SER A 364 -1.69 -49.87 17.03
CA SER A 364 -1.68 -48.60 17.77
C SER A 364 -2.31 -47.46 16.99
N ARG A 365 -2.12 -47.43 15.66
CA ARG A 365 -2.64 -46.37 14.79
C ARG A 365 -4.15 -46.45 14.63
N ALA A 366 -4.74 -47.64 14.55
CA ALA A 366 -6.20 -47.83 14.48
C ALA A 366 -6.95 -47.28 15.71
N LYS A 367 -6.29 -47.17 16.87
CA LYS A 367 -6.88 -46.70 18.12
C LYS A 367 -6.79 -45.18 18.34
N THR A 368 -6.02 -44.47 17.52
CA THR A 368 -5.82 -43.01 17.63
C THR A 368 -6.70 -42.23 16.63
N VAL A 369 -7.38 -42.93 15.72
CA VAL A 369 -8.17 -42.32 14.63
C VAL A 369 -9.48 -41.72 15.15
N GLU A 370 -10.07 -42.27 16.21
CA GLU A 370 -11.39 -41.82 16.73
C GLU A 370 -11.35 -40.44 17.44
N GLU A 371 -10.18 -39.92 17.85
CA GLU A 371 -10.08 -38.57 18.47
C GLU A 371 -9.72 -37.45 17.47
N SER A 372 -9.35 -37.79 16.22
CA SER A 372 -8.86 -36.84 15.22
C SER A 372 -9.88 -36.45 14.13
N GLU A 373 -11.07 -37.04 14.12
CA GLU A 373 -12.07 -36.84 13.06
C GLU A 373 -12.63 -35.41 13.03
N GLN A 374 -12.63 -34.67 14.14
CA GLN A 374 -13.13 -33.29 14.20
C GLN A 374 -12.13 -32.25 13.65
N GLU A 375 -10.81 -32.42 13.83
CA GLU A 375 -9.80 -31.54 13.22
C GLU A 375 -9.56 -31.87 11.72
N GLN A 376 -9.83 -33.13 11.34
CA GLN A 376 -9.73 -33.60 9.96
C GLN A 376 -10.88 -33.06 9.11
N GLU A 377 -12.11 -33.00 9.63
CA GLU A 377 -13.25 -32.40 8.91
C GLU A 377 -13.09 -30.89 8.64
N GLU A 378 -12.45 -30.14 9.53
CA GLU A 378 -12.19 -28.70 9.33
C GLU A 378 -11.07 -28.47 8.30
N ARG A 379 -10.02 -29.30 8.33
CA ARG A 379 -8.98 -29.30 7.28
C ARG A 379 -9.51 -29.77 5.95
N ASP A 380 -10.34 -30.81 5.90
CA ASP A 380 -10.90 -31.36 4.66
C ASP A 380 -11.93 -30.41 4.04
N ARG A 381 -12.58 -29.53 4.81
CA ARG A 381 -13.38 -28.40 4.27
C ARG A 381 -12.50 -27.34 3.61
N ILE A 382 -11.43 -26.92 4.29
CA ILE A 382 -10.44 -25.98 3.71
C ILE A 382 -9.78 -26.62 2.47
N ASP A 383 -9.48 -27.92 2.52
CA ASP A 383 -8.83 -28.64 1.43
C ASP A 383 -9.83 -28.98 0.31
N GLN A 384 -11.14 -29.13 0.54
CA GLN A 384 -12.19 -29.22 -0.48
C GLN A 384 -12.43 -27.91 -1.21
N ASP A 385 -12.43 -26.78 -0.51
CA ASP A 385 -12.49 -25.45 -1.14
C ASP A 385 -11.26 -25.18 -2.00
N VAL A 386 -10.10 -25.75 -1.65
CA VAL A 386 -8.86 -25.64 -2.44
C VAL A 386 -8.77 -26.72 -3.54
N THR A 387 -9.24 -27.95 -3.32
CA THR A 387 -9.15 -29.06 -4.30
C THR A 387 -10.17 -28.96 -5.41
N ASN A 388 -11.37 -28.42 -5.17
CA ASN A 388 -12.32 -28.11 -6.27
C ASN A 388 -11.81 -26.99 -7.20
N PHE A 389 -10.76 -26.26 -6.81
CA PHE A 389 -10.16 -25.17 -7.58
C PHE A 389 -8.81 -25.49 -8.24
N THR A 390 -8.22 -26.68 -8.02
CA THR A 390 -6.84 -26.93 -8.45
C THR A 390 -6.74 -27.87 -9.65
N VAL A 391 -6.69 -27.31 -10.88
CA VAL A 391 -5.75 -27.76 -11.95
C VAL A 391 -5.40 -26.60 -12.92
N ARG A 392 -6.18 -25.51 -13.03
CA ARG A 392 -5.88 -24.43 -14.01
C ARG A 392 -5.10 -23.26 -13.41
N SER A 393 -3.77 -23.41 -13.35
CA SER A 393 -2.74 -22.34 -13.29
C SER A 393 -2.77 -21.42 -12.06
N ILE A 394 -1.59 -21.18 -11.46
CA ILE A 394 -1.35 -20.12 -10.45
C ILE A 394 -1.87 -18.75 -10.93
N GLY A 395 -1.86 -18.52 -12.25
CA GLY A 395 -2.44 -17.32 -12.86
C GLY A 395 -3.97 -17.25 -12.81
N GLY A 396 -4.67 -18.37 -12.64
CA GLY A 396 -6.11 -18.42 -12.38
C GLY A 396 -6.43 -18.05 -10.92
N PHE A 397 -5.62 -18.53 -9.96
CA PHE A 397 -5.77 -18.20 -8.55
C PHE A 397 -5.52 -16.71 -8.26
N MET A 398 -4.45 -16.14 -8.83
CA MET A 398 -4.18 -14.69 -8.77
C MET A 398 -5.27 -13.83 -9.43
N ARG A 399 -6.10 -14.40 -10.31
CA ARG A 399 -7.23 -13.71 -10.98
C ARG A 399 -8.57 -13.93 -10.27
N SER A 400 -8.63 -14.82 -9.28
CA SER A 400 -9.87 -15.06 -8.56
C SER A 400 -10.21 -13.83 -7.70
N GLN A 401 -11.48 -13.41 -7.75
CA GLN A 401 -12.00 -12.32 -6.92
C GLN A 401 -12.47 -12.81 -5.55
N ALA A 402 -12.34 -14.11 -5.27
CA ALA A 402 -12.59 -14.66 -3.96
C ALA A 402 -11.44 -14.22 -3.03
N ASP A 403 -11.80 -13.49 -1.99
CA ASP A 403 -10.92 -13.30 -0.83
C ASP A 403 -10.61 -14.70 -0.23
N ALA A 404 -9.40 -14.92 0.28
CA ALA A 404 -9.05 -16.16 0.98
C ALA A 404 -9.99 -16.44 2.18
N TYR A 405 -10.78 -15.44 2.58
CA TYR A 405 -11.80 -15.50 3.62
C TYR A 405 -13.25 -15.28 3.13
N ALA A 406 -13.56 -15.60 1.87
CA ALA A 406 -14.94 -15.59 1.33
C ALA A 406 -15.71 -14.26 1.50
N GLY A 407 -15.02 -13.12 1.35
CA GLY A 407 -15.62 -11.79 1.43
C GLY A 407 -16.44 -11.41 0.19
N ASP A 408 -17.71 -11.06 0.40
CA ASP A 408 -18.67 -10.67 -0.64
C ASP A 408 -18.54 -9.17 -0.97
N PHE A 409 -17.50 -8.79 -1.71
CA PHE A 409 -17.22 -7.38 -2.02
C PHE A 409 -17.57 -6.99 -3.47
N GLY A 410 -18.41 -5.97 -3.63
CA GLY A 410 -18.71 -5.35 -4.92
C GLY A 410 -19.77 -6.05 -5.77
N ARG A 411 -20.45 -7.07 -5.23
CA ARG A 411 -21.60 -7.70 -5.90
C ARG A 411 -22.84 -6.84 -5.70
N VAL A 412 -23.49 -6.47 -6.79
CA VAL A 412 -24.72 -5.67 -6.77
C VAL A 412 -25.77 -6.40 -7.56
N ARG A 413 -26.84 -6.83 -6.87
CA ARG A 413 -28.05 -7.35 -7.53
C ARG A 413 -28.78 -6.19 -8.18
N VAL A 414 -28.83 -6.18 -9.50
CA VAL A 414 -29.63 -5.21 -10.25
C VAL A 414 -30.94 -5.91 -10.62
N SER A 415 -31.91 -5.88 -9.70
CA SER A 415 -33.29 -6.30 -10.03
C SER A 415 -33.95 -5.28 -10.94
N ARG A 416 -34.85 -5.75 -11.81
CA ARG A 416 -35.50 -4.95 -12.86
C ARG A 416 -36.74 -4.18 -12.38
N ASP A 417 -37.14 -4.34 -11.12
CA ASP A 417 -38.40 -3.84 -10.61
C ASP A 417 -38.19 -2.65 -9.65
N SER A 418 -38.03 -1.45 -10.20
CA SER A 418 -38.13 -0.20 -9.44
C SER A 418 -38.62 0.97 -10.32
N HIS A 419 -39.65 0.71 -11.13
CA HIS A 419 -40.47 1.74 -11.76
C HIS A 419 -41.92 1.24 -11.81
N GLU A 420 -42.63 1.45 -10.70
CA GLU A 420 -44.04 1.83 -10.67
C GLU A 420 -44.20 3.03 -9.74
#